data_AF-A0A7X9HE79-F1
#
_entry.id   AF-A0A7X9HE79-F1
#
_cell.length_a   1.000
_cell.length_b   1.000
_cell.length_c   1.000
_cell.angle_alpha   90.00
_cell.angle_beta   90.00
_cell.angle_gamma   90.00
#
_symmetry.space_group_name_H-M   'P 1'
#
loop_
_entity.id
_entity.type
_entity.pdbx_description
1 polymer ?
#
loop_
_entity_poly.entity_id
_entity_poly.type
_entity_poly.pdbx_seq_one_letter_code
_entity_poly.pdbx_strand_id
1 'polypeptide(L)'
;NPVHEQYIQQKLDDADFISVGHTLSGNLNFPRRIATAYYNAAVWRLYNTFSHAIEEVLRELGVIAPVNILKADGGTIPLHVSRTIPVESILSGPAASVIGTMALCNITEDAVMLDIGGTSCDIAMFADGAPLIEKDGIRLNTHNTLVRSLKTKSIGIGGDSAIKIEGNTVTAGPQRLGMSMAEGGQNPTIIDALNVIGTINLKDTGRSHEGMYALEKKSGISSHNIAQQAITYALDIIYNEVMAMIDEVNSRPVYTIHEFLKGKVLKPKTIYLICGPAKTLAHHITQRFGWNVKVPQYAEVANAIGAAVARTTVDIELFADTQRCRLLVPNLNVNIRIPQEYDVDNAIEDATNYMMQYLESIGVDEREREIEILQVYSFNMVEGFETTGKNIRVHCQVKPGILHQCRDILKI
;
A
#
# COMPACT_ATOMS: atom_id res chain seq x y z
N ASN A 1 12.68 -19.08 -17.75
CA ASN A 1 13.30 -20.40 -17.53
C ASN A 1 14.02 -20.38 -16.17
N PRO A 2 13.43 -20.96 -15.12
CA PRO A 2 13.97 -20.90 -13.75
C PRO A 2 15.02 -21.97 -13.43
N VAL A 3 15.34 -22.87 -14.38
CA VAL A 3 16.17 -24.07 -14.12
C VAL A 3 17.50 -23.78 -13.42
N HIS A 4 18.20 -22.70 -13.81
CA HIS A 4 19.46 -22.35 -13.15
C HIS A 4 19.26 -21.80 -11.73
N GLU A 5 18.21 -20.99 -11.50
CA GLU A 5 17.91 -20.47 -10.16
C GLU A 5 17.54 -21.63 -9.22
N GLN A 6 16.73 -22.59 -9.70
CA GLN A 6 16.35 -23.79 -8.94
C GLN A 6 17.55 -24.70 -8.66
N TYR A 7 18.42 -24.91 -9.66
CA TYR A 7 19.63 -25.70 -9.47
C TYR A 7 20.56 -25.08 -8.42
N ILE A 8 20.75 -23.76 -8.45
CA ILE A 8 21.56 -23.06 -7.45
C ILE A 8 20.92 -23.18 -6.06
N GLN A 9 19.60 -23.00 -5.93
CA GLN A 9 18.88 -23.16 -4.67
C GLN A 9 19.13 -24.55 -4.06
N GLN A 10 19.07 -25.61 -4.87
CA GLN A 10 19.32 -27.00 -4.45
C GLN A 10 20.77 -27.31 -4.07
N LYS A 11 21.71 -26.38 -4.30
CA LYS A 11 23.13 -26.54 -3.94
C LYS A 11 23.55 -25.71 -2.73
N LEU A 12 22.67 -24.85 -2.24
CA LEU A 12 22.93 -23.93 -1.13
C LEU A 12 22.32 -24.49 0.17
N ASP A 13 22.82 -25.63 0.63
CA ASP A 13 22.20 -26.37 1.74
C ASP A 13 22.44 -25.74 3.14
N ASP A 14 23.41 -24.83 3.25
CA ASP A 14 23.81 -24.21 4.54
C ASP A 14 23.08 -22.88 4.83
N ALA A 15 22.21 -22.42 3.93
CA ALA A 15 21.44 -21.18 4.12
C ALA A 15 20.16 -21.46 4.91
N ASP A 16 19.85 -20.59 5.87
CA ASP A 16 18.58 -20.66 6.61
C ASP A 16 17.37 -20.22 5.79
N PHE A 17 17.58 -19.38 4.77
CA PHE A 17 16.56 -19.02 3.80
C PHE A 17 17.15 -18.58 2.45
N ILE A 18 16.51 -18.99 1.37
CA ILE A 18 16.89 -18.62 -0.01
C ILE A 18 15.69 -17.99 -0.71
N SER A 19 15.76 -16.69 -0.98
CA SER A 19 14.82 -16.00 -1.87
C SER A 19 15.17 -16.29 -3.32
N VAL A 20 14.24 -16.87 -4.08
CA VAL A 20 14.44 -17.14 -5.50
C VAL A 20 13.65 -16.12 -6.33
N GLY A 21 14.34 -15.36 -7.17
CA GLY A 21 13.74 -14.21 -7.84
C GLY A 21 12.53 -14.54 -8.71
N HIS A 22 12.55 -15.66 -9.45
CA HIS A 22 11.46 -16.03 -10.35
C HIS A 22 10.13 -16.36 -9.67
N THR A 23 10.12 -16.68 -8.36
CA THR A 23 8.89 -16.99 -7.62
C THR A 23 8.24 -15.74 -7.04
N LEU A 24 8.99 -14.63 -6.93
CA LEU A 24 8.50 -13.37 -6.35
C LEU A 24 7.75 -12.51 -7.36
N SER A 25 8.03 -12.65 -8.66
CA SER A 25 7.31 -11.96 -9.72
C SER A 25 7.55 -12.63 -11.07
N GLY A 26 6.51 -12.73 -11.90
CA GLY A 26 6.62 -13.13 -13.31
C GLY A 26 7.21 -12.05 -14.21
N ASN A 27 7.26 -10.79 -13.72
CA ASN A 27 7.66 -9.65 -14.54
C ASN A 27 9.12 -9.68 -15.01
N LEU A 28 9.29 -9.29 -16.27
CA LEU A 28 10.59 -9.24 -16.94
C LEU A 28 11.35 -7.97 -16.55
N ASN A 29 12.04 -7.98 -15.42
CA ASN A 29 13.02 -6.93 -15.08
C ASN A 29 14.09 -7.46 -14.11
N PHE A 30 15.28 -7.77 -14.62
CA PHE A 30 16.35 -8.39 -13.82
C PHE A 30 16.81 -7.52 -12.62
N PRO A 31 17.11 -6.21 -12.79
CA PRO A 31 17.45 -5.36 -11.65
C PRO A 31 16.37 -5.31 -10.57
N ARG A 32 15.09 -5.14 -10.95
CA ARG A 32 13.99 -5.07 -9.98
C ARG A 32 13.75 -6.42 -9.29
N ARG A 33 13.92 -7.53 -10.01
CA ARG A 33 13.80 -8.89 -9.46
C ARG A 33 14.89 -9.17 -8.42
N ILE A 34 16.13 -8.75 -8.68
CA ILE A 34 17.22 -8.85 -7.69
C ILE A 34 16.89 -8.04 -6.45
N ALA A 35 16.47 -6.78 -6.61
CA ALA A 35 16.12 -5.92 -5.48
C ALA A 35 15.01 -6.54 -4.61
N THR A 36 13.99 -7.10 -5.25
CA THR A 36 12.87 -7.77 -4.56
C THR A 36 13.35 -8.99 -3.78
N ALA A 37 14.15 -9.87 -4.41
CA ALA A 37 14.72 -11.04 -3.75
C ALA A 37 15.65 -10.68 -2.58
N TYR A 38 16.45 -9.63 -2.76
CA TYR A 38 17.33 -9.09 -1.72
C TYR A 38 16.51 -8.62 -0.50
N TYR A 39 15.53 -7.74 -0.69
CA TYR A 39 14.72 -7.24 0.43
C TYR A 39 13.89 -8.35 1.09
N ASN A 40 13.38 -9.30 0.32
CA ASN A 40 12.68 -10.48 0.85
C ASN A 40 13.59 -11.30 1.78
N ALA A 41 14.82 -11.60 1.35
CA ALA A 41 15.77 -12.33 2.17
C ALA A 41 16.23 -11.53 3.39
N ALA A 42 16.43 -10.21 3.23
CA ALA A 42 16.90 -9.33 4.30
C ALA A 42 15.92 -9.24 5.47
N VAL A 43 14.61 -9.20 5.20
CA VAL A 43 13.58 -9.09 6.25
C VAL A 43 13.12 -10.44 6.80
N TRP A 44 13.41 -11.54 6.12
CA TRP A 44 12.83 -12.86 6.39
C TRP A 44 12.94 -13.32 7.85
N ARG A 45 14.11 -13.18 8.48
CA ARG A 45 14.34 -13.62 9.87
C ARG A 45 13.50 -12.82 10.87
N LEU A 46 13.52 -11.49 10.73
CA LEU A 46 12.76 -10.58 11.58
C LEU A 46 11.26 -10.86 11.44
N TYR A 47 10.81 -11.02 10.20
CA TYR A 47 9.42 -11.31 9.90
C TYR A 47 8.97 -12.65 10.49
N ASN A 48 9.76 -13.71 10.32
CA ASN A 48 9.37 -15.03 10.85
C ASN A 48 9.39 -15.09 12.39
N THR A 49 10.23 -14.29 13.04
CA THR A 49 10.17 -14.09 14.49
C THR A 49 8.85 -13.43 14.90
N PHE A 50 8.44 -12.38 14.18
CA PHE A 50 7.17 -11.69 14.38
C PHE A 50 5.96 -12.61 14.11
N SER A 51 5.95 -13.34 12.99
CA SER A 51 4.88 -14.29 12.64
C SER A 51 4.74 -15.40 13.68
N HIS A 52 5.86 -15.90 14.19
CA HIS A 52 5.83 -16.88 15.27
C HIS A 52 5.21 -16.31 16.54
N ALA A 53 5.63 -15.12 16.98
CA ALA A 53 5.06 -14.47 18.16
C ALA A 53 3.54 -14.25 18.03
N ILE A 54 3.04 -13.90 16.85
CA ILE A 54 1.58 -13.81 16.59
C ILE A 54 0.90 -15.16 16.81
N GLU A 55 1.41 -16.23 16.21
CA GLU A 55 0.84 -17.57 16.34
C GLU A 55 0.84 -18.05 17.80
N GLU A 56 1.90 -17.78 18.55
CA GLU A 56 1.99 -18.15 19.96
C GLU A 56 0.93 -17.43 20.81
N VAL A 57 0.80 -16.11 20.64
CA VAL A 57 -0.19 -15.31 21.37
C VAL A 57 -1.61 -15.76 21.02
N LEU A 58 -1.91 -16.02 19.74
CA LEU A 58 -3.24 -16.49 19.34
C LEU A 58 -3.56 -17.87 19.89
N ARG A 59 -2.56 -18.78 19.91
CA ARG A 59 -2.68 -20.10 20.51
C ARG A 59 -2.93 -20.01 22.02
N GLU A 60 -2.21 -19.15 22.74
CA GLU A 60 -2.42 -18.91 24.17
C GLU A 60 -3.80 -18.35 24.48
N LEU A 61 -4.32 -17.47 23.61
CA LEU A 61 -5.67 -16.92 23.71
C LEU A 61 -6.78 -17.87 23.23
N GLY A 62 -6.44 -19.05 22.69
CA GLY A 62 -7.40 -20.02 22.16
C GLY A 62 -8.09 -19.57 20.86
N VAL A 63 -7.49 -18.64 20.11
CA VAL A 63 -8.02 -18.15 18.85
C VAL A 63 -7.63 -19.10 17.71
N ILE A 64 -8.63 -19.77 17.12
CA ILE A 64 -8.45 -20.73 16.02
C ILE A 64 -8.75 -20.15 14.63
N ALA A 65 -9.03 -18.84 14.54
CA ALA A 65 -9.38 -18.20 13.28
C ALA A 65 -8.17 -18.13 12.33
N PRO A 66 -8.37 -18.20 11.00
CA PRO A 66 -7.30 -17.97 10.03
C PRO A 66 -6.65 -16.60 10.22
N VAL A 67 -5.32 -16.57 10.16
CA VAL A 67 -4.55 -15.33 10.28
C VAL A 67 -4.07 -14.91 8.91
N ASN A 68 -4.39 -13.69 8.53
CA ASN A 68 -3.97 -13.09 7.28
C ASN A 68 -3.11 -11.86 7.57
N ILE A 69 -2.15 -11.60 6.68
CA ILE A 69 -1.31 -10.41 6.69
C ILE A 69 -1.68 -9.54 5.51
N LEU A 70 -1.83 -8.26 5.78
CA LEU A 70 -2.10 -7.25 4.77
C LEU A 70 -0.84 -6.96 3.94
N LYS A 71 -1.01 -6.87 2.63
CA LYS A 71 0.01 -6.58 1.64
C LYS A 71 -0.05 -5.11 1.21
N ALA A 72 1.02 -4.67 0.54
CA ALA A 72 1.15 -3.33 -0.03
C ALA A 72 0.08 -2.99 -1.08
N ASP A 73 -0.48 -4.00 -1.75
CA ASP A 73 -1.50 -3.86 -2.80
C ASP A 73 -2.93 -3.67 -2.24
N GLY A 74 -3.09 -3.66 -0.91
CA GLY A 74 -4.38 -3.52 -0.24
C GLY A 74 -5.15 -4.83 -0.09
N GLY A 75 -4.63 -5.96 -0.56
CA GLY A 75 -5.17 -7.26 -0.23
C GLY A 75 -4.39 -7.96 0.87
N THR A 76 -4.80 -9.19 1.17
CA THR A 76 -4.17 -10.01 2.20
C THR A 76 -3.58 -11.30 1.64
N ILE A 77 -2.74 -11.96 2.42
CA ILE A 77 -2.31 -13.34 2.22
C ILE A 77 -2.31 -14.10 3.56
N PRO A 78 -2.52 -15.42 3.58
CA PRO A 78 -2.41 -16.20 4.81
C PRO A 78 -1.02 -16.09 5.45
N LEU A 79 -0.98 -16.06 6.77
CA LEU A 79 0.27 -15.91 7.54
C LEU A 79 1.31 -16.98 7.19
N HIS A 80 0.88 -18.22 6.97
CA HIS A 80 1.78 -19.30 6.59
C HIS A 80 2.42 -19.09 5.21
N VAL A 81 1.70 -18.47 4.27
CA VAL A 81 2.21 -18.10 2.94
C VAL A 81 3.18 -16.92 3.07
N SER A 82 2.81 -15.90 3.85
CA SER A 82 3.60 -14.67 3.97
C SER A 82 5.00 -14.89 4.55
N ARG A 83 5.21 -15.99 5.29
CA ARG A 83 6.52 -16.41 5.81
C ARG A 83 7.58 -16.61 4.73
N THR A 84 7.22 -16.93 3.49
CA THR A 84 8.18 -17.12 2.38
C THR A 84 8.34 -15.86 1.52
N ILE A 85 7.38 -14.95 1.57
CA ILE A 85 7.34 -13.71 0.78
C ILE A 85 7.10 -12.44 1.63
N PRO A 86 7.81 -12.25 2.75
CA PRO A 86 7.55 -11.13 3.67
C PRO A 86 7.76 -9.74 3.05
N VAL A 87 8.44 -9.64 1.92
CA VAL A 87 8.58 -8.38 1.18
C VAL A 87 7.23 -7.80 0.76
N GLU A 88 6.20 -8.62 0.58
CA GLU A 88 4.84 -8.20 0.19
C GLU A 88 4.11 -7.38 1.26
N SER A 89 4.48 -7.50 2.54
CA SER A 89 3.83 -6.76 3.64
C SER A 89 4.37 -5.34 3.84
N ILE A 90 5.29 -4.91 2.98
CA ILE A 90 5.86 -3.57 3.02
C ILE A 90 4.78 -2.52 2.77
N LEU A 91 4.82 -1.37 3.45
CA LEU A 91 3.79 -0.32 3.34
C LEU A 91 2.34 -0.83 3.57
N SER A 92 2.16 -1.91 4.34
CA SER A 92 0.84 -2.44 4.70
C SER A 92 -0.01 -1.44 5.48
N GLY A 93 0.59 -0.57 6.30
CA GLY A 93 -0.12 0.50 7.02
C GLY A 93 -0.91 1.44 6.09
N PRO A 94 -0.23 2.19 5.19
CA PRO A 94 -0.91 3.02 4.20
C PRO A 94 -1.93 2.27 3.34
N ALA A 95 -1.62 1.01 2.98
CA ALA A 95 -2.57 0.19 2.26
C ALA A 95 -3.84 -0.09 3.08
N ALA A 96 -3.71 -0.33 4.38
CA ALA A 96 -4.83 -0.50 5.30
C ALA A 96 -5.71 0.75 5.35
N SER A 97 -5.08 1.93 5.37
CA SER A 97 -5.77 3.22 5.37
C SER A 97 -6.62 3.40 4.11
N VAL A 98 -6.08 3.03 2.94
CA VAL A 98 -6.81 3.10 1.66
C VAL A 98 -8.03 2.19 1.68
N ILE A 99 -7.84 0.92 2.04
CA ILE A 99 -8.95 -0.05 2.09
C ILE A 99 -9.97 0.33 3.16
N GLY A 100 -9.51 0.81 4.31
CA GLY A 100 -10.36 1.32 5.38
C GLY A 100 -11.20 2.51 4.91
N THR A 101 -10.60 3.42 4.14
CA THR A 101 -11.33 4.55 3.55
C THR A 101 -12.36 4.07 2.53
N MET A 102 -12.02 3.11 1.66
CA MET A 102 -12.99 2.50 0.73
C MET A 102 -14.13 1.78 1.44
N ALA A 103 -13.84 1.19 2.61
CA ALA A 103 -14.81 0.46 3.42
C ALA A 103 -15.76 1.38 4.18
N LEU A 104 -15.28 2.56 4.58
CA LEU A 104 -16.04 3.54 5.36
C LEU A 104 -16.74 4.58 4.49
N CYS A 105 -16.34 4.73 3.23
CA CYS A 105 -16.80 5.79 2.34
C CYS A 105 -17.25 5.22 1.00
N ASN A 106 -18.42 5.67 0.51
CA ASN A 106 -18.83 5.43 -0.87
C ASN A 106 -18.11 6.44 -1.80
N ILE A 107 -16.92 6.09 -2.26
CA ILE A 107 -16.10 6.92 -3.14
C ILE A 107 -16.49 6.64 -4.59
N THR A 108 -17.00 7.66 -5.28
CA THR A 108 -17.43 7.54 -6.69
C THR A 108 -16.72 8.53 -7.63
N GLU A 109 -15.93 9.43 -7.06
CA GLU A 109 -15.29 10.55 -7.75
C GLU A 109 -13.77 10.51 -7.59
N ASP A 110 -13.09 11.46 -8.24
CA ASP A 110 -11.68 11.72 -7.95
C ASP A 110 -11.54 12.29 -6.56
N ALA A 111 -10.72 11.63 -5.74
CA ALA A 111 -10.55 12.01 -4.35
C ALA A 111 -9.13 11.76 -3.85
N VAL A 112 -8.79 12.43 -2.76
CA VAL A 112 -7.56 12.21 -2.01
C VAL A 112 -7.93 11.60 -0.65
N MET A 113 -7.18 10.61 -0.21
CA MET A 113 -7.16 10.17 1.19
C MET A 113 -6.01 10.86 1.91
N LEU A 114 -6.27 11.37 3.11
CA LEU A 114 -5.25 11.76 4.07
C LEU A 114 -5.45 10.94 5.35
N ASP A 115 -4.47 10.12 5.71
CA ASP A 115 -4.37 9.48 7.02
C ASP A 115 -3.35 10.26 7.85
N ILE A 116 -3.83 11.12 8.74
CA ILE A 116 -2.96 11.93 9.60
C ILE A 116 -2.89 11.26 10.96
N GLY A 117 -1.79 10.57 11.24
CA GLY A 117 -1.52 9.99 12.55
C GLY A 117 -0.76 10.94 13.47
N GLY A 118 -0.20 10.37 14.56
CA GLY A 118 0.71 11.11 15.43
C GLY A 118 2.05 11.42 14.76
N THR A 119 2.62 10.49 13.98
CA THR A 119 3.99 10.64 13.46
C THR A 119 4.05 11.12 12.01
N SER A 120 3.11 10.65 11.18
CA SER A 120 3.15 10.80 9.73
C SER A 120 1.77 11.11 9.18
N CYS A 121 1.75 11.55 7.93
CA CYS A 121 0.57 11.69 7.10
C CYS A 121 0.75 10.83 5.85
N ASP A 122 -0.14 9.87 5.64
CA ASP A 122 -0.17 9.04 4.44
C ASP A 122 -1.22 9.57 3.45
N ILE A 123 -0.78 9.77 2.22
CA ILE A 123 -1.55 10.33 1.11
C ILE A 123 -1.83 9.23 0.10
N ALA A 124 -3.08 9.09 -0.31
CA ALA A 124 -3.46 8.23 -1.43
C ALA A 124 -4.48 8.93 -2.33
N MET A 125 -4.69 8.40 -3.52
CA MET A 125 -5.59 8.97 -4.52
C MET A 125 -6.54 7.92 -5.08
N PHE A 126 -7.74 8.37 -5.40
CA PHE A 126 -8.77 7.59 -6.06
C PHE A 126 -9.10 8.24 -7.40
N ALA A 127 -9.21 7.44 -8.45
CA ALA A 127 -9.73 7.83 -9.75
C ALA A 127 -11.09 7.15 -9.97
N ASP A 128 -12.16 7.93 -10.07
CA ASP A 128 -13.55 7.41 -10.14
C ASP A 128 -13.85 6.37 -9.03
N GLY A 129 -13.38 6.62 -7.81
CA GLY A 129 -13.55 5.69 -6.68
C GLY A 129 -12.57 4.53 -6.62
N ALA A 130 -11.82 4.22 -7.68
CA ALA A 130 -10.81 3.17 -7.66
C ALA A 130 -9.46 3.71 -7.13
N PRO A 131 -8.81 3.04 -6.16
CA PRO A 131 -7.51 3.49 -5.66
C PRO A 131 -6.43 3.34 -6.74
N LEU A 132 -5.50 4.29 -6.79
CA LEU A 132 -4.38 4.20 -7.72
C LEU A 132 -3.39 3.11 -7.30
N ILE A 133 -2.85 2.39 -8.28
CA ILE A 133 -1.84 1.33 -8.11
C ILE A 133 -0.50 1.84 -8.64
N GLU A 134 0.59 1.53 -7.94
CA GLU A 134 1.94 1.77 -8.45
C GLU A 134 2.35 0.64 -9.40
N LYS A 135 2.19 0.88 -10.71
CA LYS A 135 2.45 -0.10 -11.78
C LYS A 135 3.91 -0.55 -11.83
N ASP A 136 4.83 0.32 -11.43
CA ASP A 136 6.27 0.08 -11.51
C ASP A 136 6.87 -0.65 -10.31
N GLY A 137 6.04 -0.94 -9.31
CA GLY A 137 6.46 -1.51 -8.03
C GLY A 137 7.10 -0.47 -7.10
N ILE A 138 7.29 -0.87 -5.85
CA ILE A 138 7.73 0.03 -4.79
C ILE A 138 9.20 0.40 -4.98
N ARG A 139 9.50 1.70 -4.85
CA ARG A 139 10.88 2.20 -4.76
C ARG A 139 11.33 2.30 -3.30
N LEU A 140 12.36 1.55 -2.95
CA LEU A 140 13.03 1.62 -1.66
C LEU A 140 14.43 2.18 -1.83
N ASN A 141 14.66 3.38 -1.29
CA ASN A 141 15.88 4.15 -1.51
C ASN A 141 16.17 4.33 -3.01
N THR A 142 17.25 3.72 -3.49
CA THR A 142 17.69 3.75 -4.90
C THR A 142 17.21 2.55 -5.72
N HIS A 143 16.47 1.61 -5.12
CA HIS A 143 16.11 0.35 -5.75
C HIS A 143 14.60 0.26 -6.00
N ASN A 144 14.22 0.05 -7.26
CA ASN A 144 12.84 -0.30 -7.62
C ASN A 144 12.66 -1.81 -7.43
N THR A 145 11.55 -2.21 -6.82
CA THR A 145 11.16 -3.61 -6.62
C THR A 145 10.06 -4.00 -7.61
N LEU A 146 9.65 -5.27 -7.59
CA LEU A 146 8.48 -5.79 -8.30
C LEU A 146 7.28 -5.99 -7.37
N VAL A 147 7.38 -5.53 -6.11
CA VAL A 147 6.26 -5.61 -5.17
C VAL A 147 5.18 -4.66 -5.64
N ARG A 148 4.01 -5.21 -5.93
CA ARG A 148 2.84 -4.44 -6.31
C ARG A 148 2.32 -3.68 -5.09
N SER A 149 1.98 -2.41 -5.27
CA SER A 149 1.44 -1.61 -4.18
C SER A 149 0.36 -0.65 -4.64
N LEU A 150 -0.44 -0.20 -3.68
CA LEU A 150 -1.20 1.03 -3.84
C LEU A 150 -0.24 2.20 -3.97
N LYS A 151 -0.62 3.20 -4.77
CA LYS A 151 0.16 4.42 -4.93
C LYS A 151 -0.12 5.34 -3.75
N THR A 152 0.75 5.24 -2.75
CA THR A 152 0.70 6.02 -1.52
C THR A 152 1.97 6.84 -1.35
N LYS A 153 1.87 7.97 -0.65
CA LYS A 153 3.03 8.76 -0.23
C LYS A 153 2.94 9.05 1.26
N SER A 154 4.00 8.74 2.00
CA SER A 154 4.11 9.07 3.42
C SER A 154 4.99 10.30 3.61
N ILE A 155 4.53 11.26 4.41
CA ILE A 155 5.30 12.42 4.84
C ILE A 155 5.40 12.47 6.37
N GLY A 156 6.54 12.95 6.88
CA GLY A 156 6.83 13.03 8.32
C GLY A 156 6.10 14.17 9.05
N ILE A 157 4.82 14.39 8.75
CA ILE A 157 4.00 15.41 9.38
C ILE A 157 2.77 14.75 10.00
N GLY A 158 2.65 14.81 11.32
CA GLY A 158 1.53 14.29 12.09
C GLY A 158 1.28 15.15 13.34
N GLY A 159 0.41 14.67 14.22
CA GLY A 159 0.04 15.38 15.45
C GLY A 159 1.20 15.61 16.42
N ASP A 160 2.13 14.66 16.51
CA ASP A 160 3.32 14.67 17.38
C ASP A 160 4.55 15.32 16.71
N SER A 161 4.40 15.91 15.52
CA SER A 161 5.51 16.59 14.85
C SER A 161 6.01 17.74 15.72
N ALA A 162 7.30 17.70 16.06
CA ALA A 162 7.90 18.65 16.99
C ALA A 162 7.96 20.05 16.38
N ILE A 163 7.65 21.06 17.19
CA ILE A 163 7.74 22.46 16.79
C ILE A 163 9.12 22.99 17.11
N LYS A 164 9.72 23.68 16.14
CA LYS A 164 11.02 24.32 16.27
C LYS A 164 10.92 25.78 15.88
N ILE A 165 11.79 26.57 16.48
CA ILE A 165 11.95 27.98 16.16
C ILE A 165 13.42 28.24 15.86
N GLU A 166 13.70 28.70 14.65
CA GLU A 166 15.03 29.08 14.18
C GLU A 166 14.98 30.55 13.74
N GLY A 167 15.53 31.44 14.57
CA GLY A 167 15.33 32.88 14.42
C GLY A 167 13.85 33.25 14.54
N ASN A 168 13.26 33.79 13.47
CA ASN A 168 11.84 34.14 13.40
C ASN A 168 10.99 33.10 12.66
N THR A 169 11.58 31.98 12.26
CA THR A 169 10.89 30.94 11.48
C THR A 169 10.42 29.84 12.42
N VAL A 170 9.11 29.61 12.43
CA VAL A 170 8.49 28.48 13.14
C VAL A 170 8.26 27.34 12.15
N THR A 171 8.75 26.16 12.48
CA THR A 171 8.58 24.94 11.67
C THR A 171 7.99 23.82 12.51
N ALA A 172 7.41 22.83 11.84
CA ALA A 172 6.89 21.62 12.47
C ALA A 172 7.34 20.38 11.70
N GLY A 173 7.82 19.37 12.41
CA GLY A 173 8.40 18.17 11.81
C GLY A 173 9.73 18.45 11.09
N PRO A 174 10.25 17.48 10.30
CA PRO A 174 9.73 16.12 10.13
C PRO A 174 10.02 15.21 11.35
N GLN A 175 10.72 15.73 12.35
CA GLN A 175 11.12 14.95 13.52
C GLN A 175 9.99 14.83 14.55
N ARG A 176 9.84 13.63 15.12
CA ARG A 176 9.03 13.36 16.30
C ARG A 176 9.94 13.23 17.53
N LEU A 177 9.68 14.02 18.56
CA LEU A 177 10.48 14.07 19.80
C LEU A 177 9.71 13.57 21.02
N GLY A 178 8.85 12.56 20.81
CA GLY A 178 7.90 12.03 21.78
C GLY A 178 6.46 12.31 21.38
N MET A 179 5.53 12.02 22.28
CA MET A 179 4.13 12.43 22.15
C MET A 179 3.98 13.93 22.42
N SER A 180 2.79 14.47 22.15
CA SER A 180 2.41 15.83 22.56
C SER A 180 2.61 16.08 24.06
N MET A 181 2.83 17.35 24.46
CA MET A 181 2.91 17.70 25.88
C MET A 181 1.59 17.43 26.60
N ALA A 182 0.46 17.64 25.91
CA ALA A 182 -0.87 17.27 26.39
C ALA A 182 -1.00 15.80 26.78
N GLU A 183 -0.25 14.90 26.15
CA GLU A 183 -0.28 13.47 26.37
C GLU A 183 0.85 12.94 27.27
N GLY A 184 1.68 13.83 27.83
CA GLY A 184 2.79 13.43 28.70
C GLY A 184 4.17 13.78 28.18
N GLY A 185 4.29 14.19 26.92
CA GLY A 185 5.55 14.50 26.25
C GLY A 185 6.29 15.72 26.81
N GLN A 186 7.52 15.90 26.34
CA GLN A 186 8.44 16.93 26.85
C GLN A 186 8.66 18.10 25.87
N ASN A 187 8.22 17.96 24.62
CA ASN A 187 8.43 18.94 23.57
C ASN A 187 7.09 19.36 22.96
N PRO A 188 6.86 20.64 22.66
CA PRO A 188 5.62 21.09 22.02
C PRO A 188 5.47 20.52 20.60
N THR A 189 4.24 20.15 20.26
CA THR A 189 3.87 19.50 19.00
C THR A 189 2.70 20.20 18.30
N ILE A 190 2.30 19.70 17.12
CA ILE A 190 1.11 20.20 16.40
C ILE A 190 -0.17 20.04 17.23
N ILE A 191 -0.35 18.95 17.98
CA ILE A 191 -1.49 18.79 18.90
C ILE A 191 -1.49 19.91 19.96
N ASP A 192 -0.32 20.24 20.51
CA ASP A 192 -0.22 21.33 21.49
C ASP A 192 -0.55 22.68 20.86
N ALA A 193 -0.17 22.91 19.59
CA ALA A 193 -0.54 24.12 18.86
C ALA A 193 -2.05 24.22 18.69
N LEU A 194 -2.70 23.12 18.31
CA LEU A 194 -4.15 23.08 18.09
C LEU A 194 -4.93 23.29 19.41
N ASN A 195 -4.40 22.80 20.54
CA ASN A 195 -4.93 23.10 21.88
C ASN A 195 -4.80 24.59 22.21
N VAL A 196 -3.64 25.22 21.96
CA VAL A 196 -3.41 26.65 22.25
C VAL A 196 -4.24 27.59 21.38
N ILE A 197 -4.48 27.24 20.12
CA ILE A 197 -5.43 27.96 19.24
C ILE A 197 -6.88 27.76 19.70
N GLY A 198 -7.15 26.73 20.52
CA GLY A 198 -8.50 26.40 20.98
C GLY A 198 -9.35 25.68 19.93
N THR A 199 -8.72 25.09 18.90
CA THR A 199 -9.44 24.25 17.92
C THR A 199 -9.81 22.90 18.54
N ILE A 200 -9.05 22.44 19.54
CA ILE A 200 -9.33 21.23 20.32
C ILE A 200 -9.17 21.44 21.81
N ASN A 201 -9.69 20.48 22.55
CA ASN A 201 -9.47 20.30 23.98
C ASN A 201 -9.06 18.85 24.24
N LEU A 202 -7.83 18.50 23.86
CA LEU A 202 -7.32 17.14 23.96
C LEU A 202 -6.40 17.02 25.18
N LYS A 203 -6.75 16.10 26.10
CA LYS A 203 -5.95 15.72 27.28
C LYS A 203 -5.59 16.93 28.15
N ASP A 204 -4.32 17.12 28.50
CA ASP A 204 -3.87 18.20 29.37
C ASP A 204 -3.53 19.46 28.55
N THR A 205 -4.54 20.30 28.32
CA THR A 205 -4.34 21.57 27.60
C THR A 205 -3.44 22.56 28.35
N GLY A 206 -3.39 22.48 29.69
CA GLY A 206 -2.50 23.30 30.51
C GLY A 206 -1.04 23.07 30.13
N ARG A 207 -0.66 21.80 29.96
CA ARG A 207 0.68 21.44 29.49
C ARG A 207 0.97 21.89 28.06
N SER A 208 -0.03 21.92 27.16
CA SER A 208 0.14 22.51 25.83
C SER A 208 0.47 24.01 25.91
N HIS A 209 -0.25 24.74 26.77
CA HIS A 209 0.02 26.17 27.00
C HIS A 209 1.40 26.41 27.63
N GLU A 210 1.80 25.60 28.61
CA GLU A 210 3.15 25.68 29.20
C GLU A 210 4.25 25.47 28.15
N GLY A 211 4.07 24.48 27.28
CA GLY A 211 4.99 24.18 26.19
C GLY A 211 5.17 25.34 25.21
N MET A 212 4.06 25.90 24.72
CA MET A 212 4.11 27.07 23.81
C MET A 212 4.67 28.31 24.49
N TYR A 213 4.33 28.53 25.76
CA TYR A 213 4.86 29.65 26.53
C TYR A 213 6.37 29.53 26.76
N ALA A 214 6.90 28.32 26.93
CA ALA A 214 8.34 28.10 26.98
C ALA A 214 9.04 28.44 25.65
N LEU A 215 8.40 28.19 24.52
CA LEU A 215 8.90 28.62 23.20
C LEU A 215 8.78 30.13 23.00
N GLU A 216 7.71 30.76 23.48
CA GLU A 216 7.52 32.20 23.47
C GLU A 216 8.64 32.92 24.23
N LYS A 217 8.98 32.44 25.44
CA LYS A 217 10.09 33.02 26.22
C LYS A 217 11.45 32.97 25.51
N LYS A 218 11.68 31.94 24.68
CA LYS A 218 12.94 31.76 23.96
C LYS A 218 13.01 32.58 22.68
N SER A 219 11.90 32.72 21.98
CA SER A 219 11.85 33.34 20.65
C SER A 219 11.38 34.80 20.66
N GLY A 220 10.63 35.22 21.68
CA GLY A 220 9.91 36.50 21.70
C GLY A 220 8.64 36.53 20.84
N ILE A 221 8.28 35.42 20.20
CA ILE A 221 7.04 35.27 19.41
C ILE A 221 5.93 34.80 20.34
N SER A 222 4.76 35.43 20.32
CA SER A 222 3.65 35.00 21.18
C SER A 222 3.24 33.54 20.94
N SER A 223 2.81 32.84 21.99
CA SER A 223 2.39 31.43 21.96
C SER A 223 1.34 31.17 20.87
N HIS A 224 0.38 32.10 20.72
CA HIS A 224 -0.64 32.02 19.68
C HIS A 224 -0.04 32.10 18.26
N ASN A 225 0.90 33.02 18.03
CA ASN A 225 1.56 33.16 16.73
C ASN A 225 2.45 31.96 16.40
N ILE A 226 3.15 31.40 17.40
CA ILE A 226 3.93 30.16 17.24
C ILE A 226 3.00 29.02 16.83
N ALA A 227 1.91 28.82 17.57
CA ALA A 227 0.95 27.76 17.30
C ALA A 227 0.34 27.89 15.89
N GLN A 228 -0.09 29.10 15.51
CA GLN A 228 -0.65 29.37 14.19
C GLN A 228 0.37 29.09 13.07
N GLN A 229 1.60 29.60 13.20
CA GLN A 229 2.64 29.36 12.19
C GLN A 229 3.01 27.89 12.07
N ALA A 230 3.10 27.15 13.18
CA ALA A 230 3.38 25.72 13.16
C ALA A 230 2.29 24.93 12.43
N ILE A 231 1.02 25.23 12.71
CA ILE A 231 -0.13 24.62 12.02
C ILE A 231 -0.10 24.95 10.53
N THR A 232 0.07 26.22 10.17
CA THR A 232 0.18 26.65 8.76
C THR A 232 1.31 25.93 8.05
N TYR A 233 2.49 25.84 8.66
CA TYR A 233 3.66 25.15 8.11
C TYR A 233 3.37 23.66 7.84
N ALA A 234 2.76 22.96 8.79
CA ALA A 234 2.38 21.55 8.61
C ALA A 234 1.36 21.36 7.48
N LEU A 235 0.34 22.22 7.42
CA LEU A 235 -0.68 22.19 6.36
C LEU A 235 -0.09 22.50 4.98
N ASP A 236 0.89 23.42 4.90
CA ASP A 236 1.58 23.74 3.66
C ASP A 236 2.38 22.55 3.13
N ILE A 237 3.06 21.79 4.00
CA ILE A 237 3.75 20.56 3.58
C ILE A 237 2.76 19.55 3.02
N ILE A 238 1.65 19.29 3.73
CA ILE A 238 0.61 18.36 3.28
C ILE A 238 0.04 18.82 1.94
N TYR A 239 -0.31 20.10 1.81
CA TYR A 239 -0.86 20.68 0.59
C TYR A 239 0.10 20.54 -0.59
N ASN A 240 1.36 20.94 -0.40
CA ASN A 240 2.37 20.89 -1.46
C ASN A 240 2.63 19.45 -1.92
N GLU A 241 2.67 18.49 -1.01
CA GLU A 241 2.87 17.09 -1.37
C GLU A 241 1.66 16.51 -2.12
N VAL A 242 0.43 16.83 -1.69
CA VAL A 242 -0.78 16.41 -2.41
C VAL A 242 -0.78 16.96 -3.84
N MET A 243 -0.49 18.26 -4.01
CA MET A 243 -0.45 18.88 -5.34
C MET A 243 0.67 18.28 -6.21
N ALA A 244 1.87 18.08 -5.64
CA ALA A 244 2.97 17.44 -6.34
C ALA A 244 2.64 16.01 -6.78
N MET A 245 1.95 15.24 -5.94
CA MET A 245 1.50 13.89 -6.29
C MET A 245 0.43 13.89 -7.39
N ILE A 246 -0.47 14.88 -7.42
CA ILE A 246 -1.45 15.05 -8.50
C ILE A 246 -0.72 15.37 -9.81
N ASP A 247 0.23 16.29 -9.75
CA ASP A 247 1.05 16.66 -10.92
C ASP A 247 1.87 15.47 -11.42
N GLU A 248 2.45 14.67 -10.52
CA GLU A 248 3.17 13.44 -10.88
C GLU A 248 2.25 12.48 -11.64
N VAL A 249 1.07 12.19 -11.09
CA VAL A 249 0.10 11.27 -11.70
C VAL A 249 -0.37 11.78 -13.06
N ASN A 250 -0.69 13.06 -13.17
CA ASN A 250 -1.20 13.68 -14.40
C ASN A 250 -0.11 13.88 -15.47
N SER A 251 1.16 13.94 -15.08
CA SER A 251 2.29 14.12 -16.00
C SER A 251 2.90 12.79 -16.47
N ARG A 252 2.37 11.64 -16.02
CA ARG A 252 2.92 10.33 -16.40
C ARG A 252 2.80 10.15 -17.92
N PRO A 253 3.90 9.77 -18.59
CA PRO A 253 3.88 9.50 -20.03
C PRO A 253 2.94 8.34 -20.32
N VAL A 254 2.24 8.48 -21.44
CA VAL A 254 1.25 7.53 -21.88
C VAL A 254 1.88 6.55 -22.87
N TYR A 255 1.94 5.27 -22.51
CA TYR A 255 2.70 4.27 -23.27
C TYR A 255 1.87 3.47 -24.26
N THR A 256 0.55 3.42 -24.08
CA THR A 256 -0.35 2.66 -24.95
C THR A 256 -1.38 3.57 -25.62
N ILE A 257 -1.84 3.18 -26.81
CA ILE A 257 -2.95 3.87 -27.50
C ILE A 257 -4.20 3.89 -26.60
N HIS A 258 -4.40 2.84 -25.81
CA HIS A 258 -5.51 2.76 -24.86
C HIS A 258 -5.41 3.83 -23.77
N GLU A 259 -4.25 3.93 -23.11
CA GLU A 259 -4.00 4.98 -22.12
C GLU A 259 -4.03 6.38 -22.77
N PHE A 260 -3.71 6.52 -24.07
CA PHE A 260 -3.72 7.83 -24.73
C PHE A 260 -5.14 8.29 -24.99
N LEU A 261 -5.98 7.38 -25.50
CA LEU A 261 -7.38 7.67 -25.82
C LEU A 261 -8.27 7.74 -24.58
N LYS A 262 -7.91 7.02 -23.51
CA LYS A 262 -8.69 6.96 -22.26
C LYS A 262 -8.00 7.62 -21.06
N GLY A 263 -6.87 8.26 -21.28
CA GLY A 263 -6.02 8.83 -20.23
C GLY A 263 -6.80 9.84 -19.41
N LYS A 264 -7.03 9.51 -18.15
CA LYS A 264 -7.78 10.37 -17.24
C LYS A 264 -6.84 11.38 -16.60
N VAL A 265 -7.23 12.66 -16.66
CA VAL A 265 -6.62 13.70 -15.83
C VAL A 265 -7.35 13.70 -14.48
N LEU A 266 -6.62 13.36 -13.43
CA LEU A 266 -7.12 13.36 -12.06
C LEU A 266 -7.41 14.79 -11.60
N LYS A 267 -8.64 15.06 -11.18
CA LYS A 267 -9.09 16.38 -10.71
C LYS A 267 -9.88 16.24 -9.41
N PRO A 268 -9.21 15.89 -8.30
CA PRO A 268 -9.89 15.64 -7.05
C PRO A 268 -10.49 16.92 -6.49
N LYS A 269 -11.69 16.81 -5.92
CA LYS A 269 -12.40 17.90 -5.20
C LYS A 269 -12.86 17.50 -3.81
N THR A 270 -12.61 16.25 -3.44
CA THR A 270 -12.98 15.68 -2.15
C THR A 270 -11.75 15.07 -1.49
N ILE A 271 -11.61 15.32 -0.18
CA ILE A 271 -10.60 14.71 0.69
C ILE A 271 -11.32 13.84 1.71
N TYR A 272 -10.95 12.57 1.79
CA TYR A 272 -11.31 11.69 2.89
C TYR A 272 -10.21 11.73 3.94
N LEU A 273 -10.53 12.23 5.12
CA LEU A 273 -9.59 12.43 6.20
C LEU A 273 -9.86 11.41 7.30
N ILE A 274 -8.86 10.59 7.63
CA ILE A 274 -8.95 9.50 8.60
C ILE A 274 -7.86 9.59 9.69
N CYS A 275 -7.95 8.70 10.67
CA CYS A 275 -7.11 8.61 11.87
C CYS A 275 -7.45 9.62 12.97
N GLY A 276 -6.72 9.55 14.09
CA GLY A 276 -7.05 10.21 15.36
C GLY A 276 -7.39 11.71 15.27
N PRO A 277 -6.51 12.57 14.73
CA PRO A 277 -6.74 14.00 14.61
C PRO A 277 -7.63 14.41 13.42
N ALA A 278 -8.25 13.47 12.70
CA ALA A 278 -9.03 13.77 11.49
C ALA A 278 -10.13 14.81 11.73
N LYS A 279 -11.02 14.58 12.70
CA LYS A 279 -12.16 15.48 12.98
C LYS A 279 -11.69 16.90 13.33
N THR A 280 -10.58 16.98 14.05
CA THR A 280 -9.94 18.23 14.47
C THR A 280 -9.36 19.03 13.31
N LEU A 281 -8.65 18.35 12.42
CA LEU A 281 -7.94 18.98 11.31
C LEU A 281 -8.85 19.29 10.13
N ALA A 282 -10.06 18.70 10.08
CA ALA A 282 -10.97 18.84 8.95
C ALA A 282 -11.25 20.30 8.55
N HIS A 283 -11.44 21.20 9.53
CA HIS A 283 -11.69 22.61 9.25
C HIS A 283 -10.47 23.30 8.61
N HIS A 284 -9.29 23.08 9.20
CA HIS A 284 -8.02 23.63 8.72
C HIS A 284 -7.66 23.12 7.33
N ILE A 285 -7.88 21.83 7.06
CA ILE A 285 -7.66 21.23 5.74
C ILE A 285 -8.67 21.78 4.72
N THR A 286 -9.94 21.92 5.09
CA THR A 286 -10.96 22.53 4.23
C THR A 286 -10.54 23.94 3.81
N GLN A 287 -10.10 24.77 4.77
CA GLN A 287 -9.63 26.12 4.48
C GLN A 287 -8.40 26.13 3.58
N ARG A 288 -7.43 25.22 3.82
CA ARG A 288 -6.17 25.20 3.07
C ARG A 288 -6.33 24.73 1.63
N PHE A 289 -7.18 23.74 1.39
CA PHE A 289 -7.39 23.14 0.07
C PHE A 289 -8.53 23.79 -0.72
N GLY A 290 -9.54 24.35 -0.04
CA GLY A 290 -10.78 24.80 -0.68
C GLY A 290 -11.61 23.65 -1.25
N TRP A 291 -11.38 22.42 -0.78
CA TRP A 291 -12.04 21.18 -1.22
C TRP A 291 -13.01 20.66 -0.17
N ASN A 292 -13.90 19.78 -0.59
CA ASN A 292 -14.83 19.12 0.32
C ASN A 292 -14.08 18.10 1.20
N VAL A 293 -14.00 18.32 2.51
CA VAL A 293 -13.37 17.36 3.43
C VAL A 293 -14.45 16.52 4.11
N LYS A 294 -14.35 15.20 3.96
CA LYS A 294 -15.22 14.21 4.61
C LYS A 294 -14.40 13.44 5.65
N VAL A 295 -14.93 13.34 6.86
CA VAL A 295 -14.40 12.47 7.92
C VAL A 295 -15.42 11.37 8.17
N PRO A 296 -15.15 10.11 7.81
CA PRO A 296 -16.12 9.04 8.00
C PRO A 296 -16.36 8.73 9.48
N GLN A 297 -17.46 8.02 9.75
CA GLN A 297 -17.64 7.37 11.04
C GLN A 297 -16.53 6.34 11.25
N TYR A 298 -15.99 6.26 12.47
CA TYR A 298 -14.86 5.37 12.82
C TYR A 298 -13.53 5.70 12.14
N ALA A 299 -13.36 6.94 11.65
CA ALA A 299 -12.11 7.44 11.08
C ALA A 299 -10.88 7.10 11.94
N GLU A 300 -11.00 7.16 13.27
CA GLU A 300 -9.92 6.87 14.22
C GLU A 300 -9.36 5.44 14.15
N VAL A 301 -10.12 4.48 13.63
CA VAL A 301 -9.75 3.06 13.52
C VAL A 301 -9.85 2.54 12.09
N ALA A 302 -9.87 3.44 11.10
CA ALA A 302 -10.02 3.11 9.68
C ALA A 302 -9.00 2.05 9.22
N ASN A 303 -7.75 2.14 9.67
CA ASN A 303 -6.69 1.21 9.27
C ASN A 303 -6.97 -0.21 9.78
N ALA A 304 -7.47 -0.35 11.02
CA ALA A 304 -7.86 -1.65 11.57
C ALA A 304 -9.06 -2.24 10.81
N ILE A 305 -10.03 -1.38 10.45
CA ILE A 305 -11.17 -1.79 9.60
C ILE A 305 -10.66 -2.26 8.24
N GLY A 306 -9.79 -1.49 7.59
CA GLY A 306 -9.20 -1.84 6.30
C GLY A 306 -8.49 -3.18 6.32
N ALA A 307 -7.64 -3.42 7.33
CA ALA A 307 -6.98 -4.70 7.52
C ALA A 307 -7.96 -5.86 7.74
N ALA A 308 -9.05 -5.63 8.48
CA ALA A 308 -10.05 -6.66 8.79
C ALA A 308 -10.94 -7.02 7.59
N VAL A 309 -11.16 -6.09 6.66
CA VAL A 309 -12.10 -6.27 5.55
C VAL A 309 -11.44 -6.49 4.19
N ALA A 310 -10.11 -6.38 4.12
CA ALA A 310 -9.35 -6.60 2.88
C ALA A 310 -9.46 -8.05 2.38
N ARG A 311 -9.76 -8.21 1.08
CA ARG A 311 -9.78 -9.51 0.41
C ARG A 311 -8.37 -10.05 0.21
N THR A 312 -8.25 -11.36 0.12
CA THR A 312 -7.00 -11.99 -0.31
C THR A 312 -6.71 -11.62 -1.77
N THR A 313 -5.50 -11.16 -2.06
CA THR A 313 -5.05 -10.84 -3.42
C THR A 313 -3.91 -11.75 -3.82
N VAL A 314 -4.12 -12.47 -4.92
CA VAL A 314 -3.12 -13.31 -5.56
C VAL A 314 -3.19 -13.00 -7.04
N ASP A 315 -2.03 -12.86 -7.69
CA ASP A 315 -1.92 -12.82 -9.14
C ASP A 315 -0.93 -13.86 -9.64
N ILE A 316 -1.14 -14.35 -10.85
CA ILE A 316 -0.22 -15.26 -11.53
C ILE A 316 -0.04 -14.83 -12.98
N GLU A 317 1.16 -15.04 -13.49
CA GLU A 317 1.48 -14.89 -14.90
C GLU A 317 1.75 -16.26 -15.52
N LEU A 318 0.93 -16.63 -16.49
CA LEU A 318 1.09 -17.83 -17.30
C LEU A 318 1.80 -17.47 -18.60
N PHE A 319 2.83 -18.24 -18.94
CA PHE A 319 3.57 -18.15 -20.20
C PHE A 319 3.50 -19.47 -20.94
N ALA A 320 2.93 -19.46 -22.14
CA ALA A 320 2.89 -20.62 -23.03
C ALA A 320 3.71 -20.34 -24.30
N ASP A 321 4.61 -21.25 -24.64
CA ASP A 321 5.42 -21.24 -25.86
C ASP A 321 5.06 -22.50 -26.65
N THR A 322 4.24 -22.34 -27.68
CA THR A 322 3.70 -23.47 -28.46
C THR A 322 4.73 -24.03 -29.44
N GLN A 323 5.74 -23.24 -29.85
CA GLN A 323 6.85 -23.76 -30.64
C GLN A 323 7.72 -24.71 -29.82
N ARG A 324 7.94 -24.37 -28.54
CA ARG A 324 8.70 -25.22 -27.60
C ARG A 324 7.83 -26.24 -26.87
N CYS A 325 6.50 -26.22 -27.09
CA CYS A 325 5.53 -27.07 -26.39
C CYS A 325 5.66 -26.98 -24.87
N ARG A 326 5.81 -25.77 -24.30
CA ARG A 326 5.97 -25.57 -22.85
C ARG A 326 5.05 -24.49 -22.28
N LEU A 327 4.56 -24.74 -21.08
CA LEU A 327 3.82 -23.79 -20.25
C LEU A 327 4.53 -23.59 -18.91
N LEU A 328 4.58 -22.35 -18.47
CA LEU A 328 5.21 -21.92 -17.23
C LEU A 328 4.26 -21.03 -16.44
N VAL A 329 4.11 -21.30 -15.14
CA VAL A 329 3.53 -20.37 -14.16
C VAL A 329 4.57 -20.18 -13.05
N PRO A 330 5.47 -19.18 -13.15
CA PRO A 330 6.63 -19.06 -12.26
C PRO A 330 6.26 -18.95 -10.78
N ASN A 331 5.23 -18.16 -10.45
CA ASN A 331 4.76 -17.96 -9.07
C ASN A 331 4.30 -19.26 -8.40
N LEU A 332 3.81 -20.22 -9.19
CA LEU A 332 3.30 -21.50 -8.72
C LEU A 332 4.27 -22.66 -8.99
N ASN A 333 5.48 -22.39 -9.46
CA ASN A 333 6.46 -23.39 -9.90
C ASN A 333 5.92 -24.40 -10.92
N VAL A 334 4.93 -24.02 -11.73
CA VAL A 334 4.39 -24.88 -12.80
C VAL A 334 5.30 -24.82 -14.01
N ASN A 335 5.67 -25.99 -14.54
CA ASN A 335 6.46 -26.13 -15.75
C ASN A 335 6.14 -27.44 -16.46
N ILE A 336 5.21 -27.40 -17.41
CA ILE A 336 4.67 -28.59 -18.07
C ILE A 336 4.84 -28.53 -19.58
N ARG A 337 4.59 -29.67 -20.24
CA ARG A 337 4.47 -29.73 -21.70
C ARG A 337 3.03 -29.43 -22.12
N ILE A 338 2.88 -28.74 -23.24
CA ILE A 338 1.60 -28.42 -23.89
C ILE A 338 1.63 -28.85 -25.37
N PRO A 339 0.49 -29.12 -26.00
CA PRO A 339 0.42 -29.40 -27.44
C PRO A 339 0.83 -28.17 -28.29
N GLN A 340 1.16 -28.40 -29.56
CA GLN A 340 1.53 -27.32 -30.48
C GLN A 340 0.31 -26.48 -30.88
N GLU A 341 -0.87 -27.09 -30.86
CA GLU A 341 -2.18 -26.49 -31.14
C GLU A 341 -2.70 -25.62 -29.99
N TYR A 342 -2.00 -25.58 -28.85
CA TYR A 342 -2.39 -24.82 -27.67
C TYR A 342 -2.65 -23.35 -28.01
N ASP A 343 -3.79 -22.83 -27.59
CA ASP A 343 -4.24 -21.48 -27.96
C ASP A 343 -4.51 -20.58 -26.75
N VAL A 344 -5.08 -19.42 -27.04
CA VAL A 344 -5.37 -18.39 -26.03
C VAL A 344 -6.47 -18.83 -25.09
N ASP A 345 -7.46 -19.56 -25.57
CA ASP A 345 -8.59 -20.02 -24.76
C ASP A 345 -8.10 -21.09 -23.78
N ASN A 346 -7.24 -22.01 -24.24
CA ASN A 346 -6.55 -22.95 -23.36
C ASN A 346 -5.71 -22.22 -22.30
N ALA A 347 -4.98 -21.17 -22.69
CA ALA A 347 -4.17 -20.37 -21.77
C ALA A 347 -4.98 -19.70 -20.66
N ILE A 348 -6.15 -19.17 -21.00
CA ILE A 348 -7.05 -18.52 -20.04
C ILE A 348 -7.66 -19.56 -19.10
N GLU A 349 -8.09 -20.71 -19.63
CA GLU A 349 -8.64 -21.82 -18.84
C GLU A 349 -7.60 -22.35 -17.85
N ASP A 350 -6.39 -22.67 -18.32
CA ASP A 350 -5.30 -23.16 -17.48
C ASP A 350 -4.89 -22.14 -16.41
N ALA A 351 -4.75 -20.85 -16.76
CA ALA A 351 -4.45 -19.81 -15.79
C ALA A 351 -5.51 -19.74 -14.69
N THR A 352 -6.79 -19.80 -15.07
CA THR A 352 -7.91 -19.79 -14.11
C THR A 352 -7.89 -21.03 -13.22
N ASN A 353 -7.65 -22.21 -13.80
CA ASN A 353 -7.58 -23.48 -13.07
C ASN A 353 -6.42 -23.51 -12.07
N TYR A 354 -5.21 -23.09 -12.49
CA TYR A 354 -4.06 -23.01 -11.59
C TYR A 354 -4.28 -22.01 -10.46
N MET A 355 -4.89 -20.85 -10.75
CA MET A 355 -5.24 -19.88 -9.72
C MET A 355 -6.24 -20.47 -8.72
N MET A 356 -7.32 -21.12 -9.19
CA MET A 356 -8.32 -21.76 -8.32
C MET A 356 -7.69 -22.82 -7.41
N GLN A 357 -6.89 -23.72 -7.97
CA GLN A 357 -6.19 -24.76 -7.20
C GLN A 357 -5.25 -24.17 -6.15
N TYR A 358 -4.53 -23.09 -6.51
CA TYR A 358 -3.66 -22.41 -5.56
C TYR A 358 -4.46 -21.77 -4.42
N LEU A 359 -5.54 -21.04 -4.72
CA LEU A 359 -6.42 -20.42 -3.72
C LEU A 359 -7.03 -21.45 -2.76
N GLU A 360 -7.42 -22.62 -3.28
CA GLU A 360 -7.86 -23.77 -2.47
C GLU A 360 -6.75 -24.24 -1.53
N SER A 361 -5.54 -24.44 -2.04
CA SER A 361 -4.41 -24.95 -1.26
C SER A 361 -3.99 -24.05 -0.09
N ILE A 362 -4.20 -22.73 -0.22
CA ILE A 362 -3.88 -21.75 0.83
C ILE A 362 -5.09 -21.39 1.71
N GLY A 363 -6.25 -22.02 1.48
CA GLY A 363 -7.43 -21.93 2.33
C GLY A 363 -8.29 -20.66 2.13
N VAL A 364 -8.29 -20.06 0.94
CA VAL A 364 -9.17 -18.92 0.62
C VAL A 364 -10.62 -19.41 0.45
N ASP A 365 -11.59 -18.72 1.05
CA ASP A 365 -13.03 -19.02 0.94
C ASP A 365 -13.50 -18.95 -0.53
N GLU A 366 -14.32 -19.91 -0.98
CA GLU A 366 -14.85 -19.99 -2.34
C GLU A 366 -15.51 -18.70 -2.82
N ARG A 367 -16.25 -18.01 -1.93
CA ARG A 367 -16.94 -16.75 -2.25
C ARG A 367 -15.98 -15.61 -2.56
N GLU A 368 -14.74 -15.74 -2.12
CA GLU A 368 -13.69 -14.74 -2.30
C GLU A 368 -12.80 -15.03 -3.51
N ARG A 369 -12.98 -16.16 -4.21
CA ARG A 369 -12.18 -16.58 -5.39
C ARG A 369 -12.69 -15.99 -6.71
N GLU A 370 -13.04 -14.70 -6.72
CA GLU A 370 -13.45 -14.00 -7.94
C GLU A 370 -12.22 -13.67 -8.78
N ILE A 371 -11.97 -14.45 -9.83
CA ILE A 371 -10.81 -14.28 -10.71
C ILE A 371 -11.16 -13.35 -11.86
N GLU A 372 -10.27 -12.40 -12.16
CA GLU A 372 -10.33 -11.56 -13.34
C GLU A 372 -9.07 -11.69 -14.21
N ILE A 373 -9.27 -11.69 -15.52
CA ILE A 373 -8.18 -11.65 -16.50
C ILE A 373 -7.81 -10.19 -16.75
N LEU A 374 -6.59 -9.81 -16.37
CA LEU A 374 -6.11 -8.44 -16.54
C LEU A 374 -5.57 -8.21 -17.95
N GLN A 375 -4.79 -9.16 -18.44
CA GLN A 375 -4.08 -9.03 -19.72
C GLN A 375 -3.96 -10.37 -20.41
N VAL A 376 -4.12 -10.34 -21.73
CA VAL A 376 -3.90 -11.48 -22.61
C VAL A 376 -3.08 -10.99 -23.80
N TYR A 377 -1.95 -11.62 -24.02
CA TYR A 377 -1.11 -11.38 -25.19
C TYR A 377 -0.91 -12.67 -25.96
N SER A 378 -0.93 -12.59 -27.29
CA SER A 378 -0.54 -13.69 -28.17
C SER A 378 0.32 -13.12 -29.28
N PHE A 379 1.58 -13.53 -29.32
CA PHE A 379 2.53 -13.13 -30.34
C PHE A 379 2.87 -14.33 -31.22
N ASN A 380 2.86 -14.15 -32.54
CA ASN A 380 3.34 -15.19 -33.45
C ASN A 380 4.87 -15.29 -33.34
N MET A 381 5.36 -16.50 -33.16
CA MET A 381 6.78 -16.83 -33.24
C MET A 381 7.12 -17.06 -34.72
N VAL A 382 8.16 -16.39 -35.21
CA VAL A 382 8.57 -16.47 -36.62
C VAL A 382 10.01 -16.94 -36.69
N GLU A 383 10.26 -17.97 -37.49
CA GLU A 383 11.60 -18.44 -37.82
C GLU A 383 11.77 -18.39 -39.33
N GLY A 384 12.74 -17.59 -39.81
CA GLY A 384 12.79 -17.20 -41.22
C GLY A 384 11.59 -16.32 -41.61
N PHE A 385 10.72 -16.84 -42.47
CA PHE A 385 9.50 -16.18 -42.96
C PHE A 385 8.21 -16.92 -42.59
N GLU A 386 8.30 -18.01 -41.81
CA GLU A 386 7.16 -18.84 -41.44
C GLU A 386 6.82 -18.70 -39.96
N THR A 387 5.53 -18.76 -39.65
CA THR A 387 5.06 -18.80 -38.26
C THR A 387 5.25 -20.22 -37.73
N THR A 388 6.08 -20.38 -36.70
CA THR A 388 6.43 -21.68 -36.12
C THR A 388 5.67 -22.00 -34.84
N GLY A 389 5.02 -21.01 -34.24
CA GLY A 389 4.20 -21.17 -33.04
C GLY A 389 3.72 -19.82 -32.50
N LYS A 390 3.30 -19.81 -31.24
CA LYS A 390 2.82 -18.63 -30.53
C LYS A 390 3.47 -18.53 -29.15
N ASN A 391 3.73 -17.30 -28.72
CA ASN A 391 4.04 -16.95 -27.35
C ASN A 391 2.78 -16.31 -26.74
N ILE A 392 2.12 -17.04 -25.86
CA ILE A 392 0.88 -16.64 -25.23
C ILE A 392 1.18 -16.28 -23.77
N ARG A 393 0.62 -15.16 -23.32
CA ARG A 393 0.74 -14.70 -21.93
C ARG A 393 -0.61 -14.36 -21.38
N VAL A 394 -0.90 -14.86 -20.19
CA VAL A 394 -2.14 -14.54 -19.46
C VAL A 394 -1.75 -14.07 -18.07
N HIS A 395 -2.18 -12.87 -17.72
CA HIS A 395 -2.09 -12.34 -16.36
C HIS A 395 -3.50 -12.34 -15.76
N CYS A 396 -3.69 -13.12 -14.70
CA CYS A 396 -4.93 -13.13 -13.95
C CYS A 396 -4.69 -12.87 -12.47
N GLN A 397 -5.71 -12.34 -11.80
CA GLN A 397 -5.66 -12.05 -10.38
C GLN A 397 -6.99 -12.37 -9.70
N VAL A 398 -6.96 -12.54 -8.38
CA VAL A 398 -8.15 -12.36 -7.56
C VAL A 398 -8.51 -10.89 -7.54
N LYS A 399 -9.77 -10.58 -7.85
CA LYS A 399 -10.28 -9.21 -7.87
C LYS A 399 -10.10 -8.56 -6.50
N PRO A 400 -9.29 -7.50 -6.39
CA PRO A 400 -9.07 -6.79 -5.14
C PRO A 400 -10.37 -6.18 -4.60
N GLY A 401 -10.38 -5.88 -3.31
CA GLY A 401 -11.46 -5.12 -2.68
C GLY A 401 -11.78 -5.58 -1.28
N ILE A 402 -13.05 -5.42 -0.91
CA ILE A 402 -13.58 -5.72 0.42
C ILE A 402 -14.32 -7.06 0.42
N LEU A 403 -14.07 -7.87 1.45
CA LEU A 403 -14.69 -9.18 1.68
C LEU A 403 -16.20 -9.12 1.50
N HIS A 404 -16.78 -10.09 0.80
CA HIS A 404 -18.20 -10.10 0.46
C HIS A 404 -19.08 -9.99 1.72
N GLN A 405 -18.77 -10.76 2.76
CA GLN A 405 -19.50 -10.78 4.03
C GLN A 405 -19.48 -9.45 4.79
N CYS A 406 -18.50 -8.58 4.52
CA CYS A 406 -18.36 -7.29 5.18
C CYS A 406 -19.13 -6.17 4.47
N ARG A 407 -19.51 -6.36 3.20
CA ARG A 407 -20.26 -5.36 2.41
C ARG A 407 -21.63 -5.05 2.97
N ASP A 408 -22.26 -6.00 3.66
CA ASP A 408 -23.58 -5.81 4.27
C ASP A 408 -23.49 -5.25 5.70
N ILE A 409 -22.37 -5.49 6.39
CA ILE A 409 -22.12 -5.05 7.78
C ILE A 409 -21.76 -3.57 7.80
N LEU A 410 -20.93 -3.16 6.84
CA LEU A 410 -20.64 -1.77 6.55
C LEU A 410 -21.78 -1.30 5.63
N LYS A 411 -22.75 -0.54 6.14
CA LYS A 411 -23.82 0.02 5.30
C LYS A 411 -23.22 1.04 4.31
N ILE A 412 -22.61 0.56 3.23
CA ILE A 412 -22.02 1.31 2.11
C ILE A 412 -23.11 1.77 1.15
#